data_AF-A0A497RM34-F1
#
_entry.id   AF-A0A497RM34-F1
#
_cell.length_a   1.000
_cell.length_b   1.000
_cell.length_c   1.000
_cell.angle_alpha   90.00
_cell.angle_beta   90.00
_cell.angle_gamma   90.00
#
_symmetry.space_group_name_H-M   'P 1'
#
loop_
_entity.id
_entity.type
_entity.pdbx_description
1 polymer ?
#
loop_
_entity_poly.entity_id
_entity_poly.type
_entity_poly.pdbx_seq_one_letter_code
_entity_poly.pdbx_strand_id
1 'polypeptide(L)' 'MAVKIIRCPYCGEEIELKDLYDEMKVECELCETVLIYRNGKFLNLDTNEEYKLEDLEEKEEVEEVEEFEDYFEEEY' A
#
# COMPACT_ATOMS: atom_id res chain seq x y z
N MET A 1 10.78 2.01 15.73
CA MET A 1 10.99 2.14 14.29
C MET A 1 9.91 1.28 13.65
N ALA A 2 8.92 1.91 13.03
CA ALA A 2 7.85 1.19 12.34
C ALA A 2 8.33 0.97 10.91
N VAL A 3 8.69 -0.27 10.59
CA VAL A 3 9.02 -0.67 9.22
C VAL A 3 7.69 -0.99 8.55
N LYS A 4 7.38 -0.32 7.44
CA LYS A 4 6.24 -0.66 6.60
C LYS A 4 6.73 -1.34 5.34
N ILE A 5 5.98 -2.32 4.83
CA ILE A 5 6.30 -3.00 3.58
C ILE A 5 5.20 -2.65 2.58
N ILE A 6 5.59 -2.14 1.41
CA ILE A 6 4.68 -1.90 0.29
C ILE A 6 5.08 -2.77 -0.89
N ARG A 7 4.13 -3.13 -1.75
CA ARG A 7 4.44 -3.73 -3.05
C ARG A 7 4.52 -2.68 -4.13
N CYS A 8 5.50 -2.82 -5.02
CA CYS A 8 5.62 -1.97 -6.19
C CYS A 8 4.42 -2.20 -7.13
N PRO A 9 3.69 -1.15 -7.54
CA PRO A 9 2.56 -1.30 -8.46
C PRO A 9 2.94 -1.78 -9.87
N TYR A 10 4.23 -1.71 -10.24
CA TYR A 10 4.68 -2.05 -11.59
C TYR A 10 5.22 -3.47 -11.72
N CYS A 11 6.07 -3.88 -10.78
CA CYS A 11 6.70 -5.21 -10.82
C CYS A 11 6.20 -6.15 -9.73
N GLY A 12 5.50 -5.65 -8.72
CA GLY A 12 5.05 -6.42 -7.56
C GLY A 12 6.14 -6.68 -6.51
N GLU A 13 7.34 -6.10 -6.65
CA GLU A 13 8.45 -6.25 -5.71
C GLU A 13 8.11 -5.61 -4.35
N GLU A 14 8.51 -6.26 -3.26
CA GLU A 14 8.35 -5.74 -1.91
C GLU A 14 9.39 -4.65 -1.61
N ILE A 15 8.94 -3.52 -1.08
CA ILE A 15 9.76 -2.37 -0.74
C ILE A 15 9.60 -2.07 0.75
N GLU A 16 10.70 -2.17 1.48
CA GLU A 16 10.75 -1.88 2.92
C GLU A 16 10.95 -0.37 3.17
N LEU A 17 9.94 0.28 3.75
CA LEU A 17 9.94 1.67 4.17
C LEU A 17 10.33 1.75 5.65
N LYS A 18 11.57 2.16 5.92
CA LYS A 18 12.12 2.23 7.29
C LYS A 18 11.61 3.43 8.09
N ASP A 19 11.15 4.49 7.42
CA ASP A 19 10.57 5.69 8.01
C ASP A 19 9.64 6.37 6.98
N LEU A 20 8.32 6.25 7.14
CA LEU A 20 7.37 7.04 6.32
C LEU A 20 7.32 8.49 6.79
N TYR A 21 7.68 9.41 5.91
CA TYR A 21 7.45 10.84 6.08
C TYR A 21 6.86 11.43 4.80
N ASP A 22 6.12 12.54 4.92
CA ASP A 22 5.56 13.22 3.76
C ASP A 22 6.69 13.70 2.82
N GLU A 23 6.49 13.54 1.52
CA GLU A 23 7.47 13.78 0.46
C GLU A 23 8.66 12.79 0.44
N MET A 24 8.54 11.64 1.11
CA MET A 24 9.53 10.56 1.01
C MET A 24 9.65 10.04 -0.42
N LYS A 25 10.87 9.99 -0.95
CA LYS A 25 11.19 9.31 -2.20
C LYS A 25 11.44 7.85 -1.94
N VAL A 26 10.75 7.01 -2.70
CA VAL A 26 10.85 5.56 -2.68
C VAL A 26 11.24 5.12 -4.07
N GLU A 27 12.38 4.44 -4.18
CA GLU A 27 12.87 3.89 -5.43
C GLU A 27 12.78 2.37 -5.34
N CYS A 28 12.20 1.74 -6.36
CA CYS A 28 12.18 0.29 -6.44
C CYS A 28 13.49 -0.21 -7.05
N GLU A 29 14.22 -1.08 -6.35
CA GLU A 29 15.52 -1.60 -6.83
C GLU A 29 15.38 -2.56 -8.04
N LEU A 30 14.18 -3.12 -8.28
CA LEU A 30 13.95 -4.07 -9.37
C LEU A 30 13.61 -3.41 -10.71
N CYS A 31 12.71 -2.42 -10.68
CA CYS A 31 12.22 -1.73 -11.88
C CYS A 31 12.70 -0.28 -11.98
N GLU A 32 13.55 0.16 -11.05
CA GLU A 32 14.14 1.51 -10.98
C GLU A 32 13.08 2.63 -10.98
N THR A 33 11.84 2.32 -10.60
CA THR A 33 10.73 3.28 -10.58
C THR A 33 10.80 4.17 -9.36
N VAL A 34 10.62 5.48 -9.55
CA VAL A 34 10.66 6.48 -8.48
C VAL A 34 9.24 6.93 -8.11
N LEU A 35 8.87 6.63 -6.87
CA LEU A 35 7.61 7.02 -6.24
C LEU A 35 7.85 8.09 -5.17
N ILE A 36 6.93 9.04 -5.04
CA ILE A 36 6.89 10.00 -3.93
C ILE A 36 5.69 9.70 -3.07
N TYR A 37 5.92 9.43 -1.78
CA TYR A 37 4.85 9.38 -0.80
C TYR A 37 4.44 10.80 -0.41
N ARG A 38 3.18 11.18 -0.66
CA ARG A 38 2.61 12.46 -0.22
C ARG A 38 1.12 12.29 0.08
N ASN A 39 0.68 12.82 1.22
CA ASN A 39 -0.73 12.85 1.59
C ASN A 39 -1.42 11.45 1.61
N GLY A 40 -0.71 10.41 2.05
CA GLY A 40 -1.25 9.04 2.10
C GLY A 40 -1.22 8.28 0.77
N LYS A 41 -0.62 8.86 -0.27
CA LYS A 41 -0.55 8.27 -1.62
C LYS A 41 0.89 8.25 -2.13
N PHE A 42 1.19 7.32 -3.01
CA PHE A 42 2.40 7.28 -3.81
C PHE A 42 2.12 7.87 -5.19
N LEU A 43 2.87 8.89 -5.57
CA LEU A 43 2.86 9.44 -6.92
C LEU A 43 4.09 8.93 -7.66
N ASN A 44 3.89 8.29 -8.80
CA ASN A 44 4.98 7.98 -9.72
C ASN A 44 5.41 9.25 -10.47
N LEU A 45 6.69 9.58 -10.42
CA LEU A 45 7.25 10.73 -11.12
C LEU A 45 7.42 10.52 -12.63
N ASP A 46 7.56 9.27 -13.07
CA ASP A 46 7.76 8.91 -14.46
C ASP A 46 6.43 8.90 -15.23
N THR A 47 5.38 8.32 -14.64
CA THR A 47 4.06 8.15 -15.29
C THR A 47 2.99 9.14 -14.82
N ASN A 48 3.25 9.90 -13.75
CA ASN A 48 2.25 10.71 -13.05
C ASN A 48 1.05 9.92 -12.50
N GLU A 49 1.19 8.61 -12.29
CA GLU A 49 0.14 7.79 -11.69
C GLU A 49 0.14 7.88 -10.16
N GLU A 50 -1.05 7.92 -9.55
CA GLU A 50 -1.24 7.98 -8.11
C GLU A 50 -1.80 6.67 -7.56
N TYR A 51 -1.13 6.11 -6.55
CA TYR A 51 -1.49 4.88 -5.87
C TYR A 51 -1.74 5.17 -4.38
N LYS A 52 -2.75 4.55 -3.77
CA LYS A 52 -2.99 4.72 -2.33
C LYS A 52 -2.04 3.83 -1.55
N LEU A 53 -1.52 4.32 -0.42
CA LEU A 53 -0.70 3.48 0.48
C LEU A 53 -1.45 2.23 0.89
N GLU A 54 -2.74 2.33 1.25
CA GLU A 54 -3.57 1.20 1.68
C GLU A 54 -3.72 0.08 0.63
N ASP A 55 -3.54 0.40 -0.66
CA ASP A 55 -3.65 -0.54 -1.77
C ASP A 55 -2.33 -1.28 -2.02
N LEU A 56 -1.21 -0.61 -1.69
CA LEU A 56 0.15 -1.12 -1.87
C LEU A 56 0.71 -1.75 -0.59
N GLU A 57 0.25 -1.30 0.56
CA GLU A 57 0.62 -1.81 1.87
C GLU A 57 0.09 -3.23 1.97
N GLU A 58 1.01 -4.19 2.09
CA GLU A 58 0.64 -5.54 2.45
C GLU A 58 0.19 -5.47 3.91
N LYS A 59 -1.13 -5.35 4.13
CA LYS A 59 -1.72 -5.32 5.46
C LYS A 59 -1.14 -6.50 6.25
N GLU A 60 -0.33 -6.22 7.26
CA GLU A 60 -0.43 -7.00 8.49
C GLU A 60 -1.91 -6.90 8.88
N GLU A 61 -2.65 -7.98 8.67
CA GLU A 61 -4.02 -8.18 9.11
C GLU A 61 -4.11 -7.93 10.61
N VAL A 62 -4.27 -6.67 11.01
CA VAL A 62 -4.92 -6.35 12.26
C VAL A 62 -6.40 -6.35 11.94
N GLU A 63 -7.05 -7.45 12.31
CA GLU A 63 -8.50 -7.56 12.49
C GLU A 63 -9.11 -6.25 13.00
N GLU A 64 -9.71 -5.46 12.11
CA GLU A 64 -10.76 -4.53 12.50
C GLU A 64 -12.01 -4.92 11.73
N VAL A 65 -12.91 -5.53 12.50
CA VAL A 65 -14.23 -6.04 12.18
C VAL A 65 -15.08 -4.94 11.51
N GLU A 66 -15.52 -5.19 10.27
CA GLU A 66 -16.77 -4.60 9.74
C GLU A 66 -17.73 -5.74 9.39
N GLU A 67 -18.55 -6.08 10.39
CA GLU A 67 -19.98 -6.37 10.32
C GLU A 67 -20.60 -6.41 8.91
N PHE A 68 -20.38 -7.50 8.15
CA PHE A 68 -21.12 -7.76 6.91
C PHE A 68 -22.37 -8.61 7.23
N GLU A 69 -23.45 -7.89 7.53
CA GLU A 69 -24.87 -8.23 7.39
C GLU A 69 -25.31 -9.71 7.53
N ASP A 70 -25.93 -9.96 8.68
CA ASP A 70 -27.03 -10.90 8.93
C ASP A 70 -28.09 -10.88 7.80
N TYR A 71 -28.00 -11.77 6.79
CA TYR A 71 -29.17 -12.29 6.07
C TYR A 71 -28.85 -13.49 5.14
N PHE A 72 -28.96 -14.72 5.63
CA PHE A 72 -29.66 -15.78 4.89
C PHE A 72 -30.07 -16.91 5.83
N GLU A 73 -31.21 -16.65 6.50
CA GLU A 73 -32.31 -17.57 6.76
C GLU A 73 -32.06 -19.08 6.55
N GLU A 74 -32.11 -19.80 7.68
CA GLU A 74 -32.66 -21.16 7.85
C GLU A 74 -33.27 -21.78 6.58
N GLU A 75 -32.66 -22.85 6.05
CA GLU A 75 -33.45 -23.98 5.58
C GLU A 75 -32.65 -25.31 5.53
N TYR A 76 -33.15 -26.26 6.33
CA TYR A 76 -33.06 -27.73 6.27
C TYR A 76 -32.14 -28.49 7.24
#